data_AF-A0A242PB79-F1
#
_entry.id   AF-A0A242PB79-F1
#
_cell.length_a   1.000
_cell.length_b   1.000
_cell.length_c   1.000
_cell.angle_alpha   90.00
_cell.angle_beta   90.00
_cell.angle_gamma   90.00
#
_symmetry.space_group_name_H-M   'P 1'
#
loop_
_entity.id
_entity.type
_entity.pdbx_description
1 polymer ?
#
loop_
_entity_poly.entity_id
_entity_poly.type
_entity_poly.pdbx_seq_one_letter_code
_entity_poly.pdbx_strand_id
1 'polypeptide(L)'
;MILVLLKEYQELSLQEIAKLLGITKASTTSLVSSLINDGLVSKRNNENDKRISIISLTSIGMDLLTETLNEHSVWIEKITNNLSDNDVAIFRKVLRQDLLAQLPPNVLNMLDNLLADMLSEKLDSHALQCGDISPDFC
;
A
#
# COMPACT_ATOMS: atom_id res chain seq x y z
N MET A 1 -0.70 5.40 -7.20
CA MET A 1 -0.04 5.74 -5.91
C MET A 1 -0.88 6.67 -5.03
N ILE A 2 -1.38 7.82 -5.51
CA ILE A 2 -2.29 8.69 -4.70
C ILE A 2 -3.54 7.93 -4.22
N LEU A 3 -4.18 7.14 -5.08
CA LEU A 3 -5.36 6.34 -4.69
C LEU A 3 -5.05 5.34 -3.56
N VAL A 4 -3.86 4.72 -3.57
CA VAL A 4 -3.40 3.81 -2.51
C VAL A 4 -3.27 4.56 -1.18
N LEU A 5 -2.64 5.74 -1.18
CA LEU A 5 -2.54 6.57 0.03
C LEU A 5 -3.92 6.96 0.57
N LEU A 6 -4.85 7.34 -0.31
CA LEU A 6 -6.20 7.70 0.12
C LEU A 6 -7.00 6.49 0.62
N LYS A 7 -6.69 5.27 0.17
CA LYS A 7 -7.24 4.03 0.76
C LYS A 7 -6.73 3.79 2.18
N GLU A 8 -5.45 4.08 2.45
CA GLU A 8 -4.82 3.89 3.76
C GLU A 8 -5.27 4.95 4.78
N TYR A 9 -5.34 6.22 4.37
CA TYR A 9 -5.61 7.34 5.28
C TYR A 9 -7.04 7.90 5.22
N GLN A 10 -7.89 7.37 4.32
CA GLN A 10 -9.25 7.83 3.99
C GLN A 10 -9.36 9.25 3.41
N GLU A 11 -8.85 10.25 4.13
CA GLU A 11 -8.85 11.65 3.72
C GLU A 11 -7.47 12.28 3.96
N LEU A 12 -6.97 13.02 2.98
CA LEU A 12 -5.71 13.74 3.10
C LEU A 12 -5.82 15.12 2.47
N SER A 13 -5.12 16.10 3.04
CA SER A 13 -4.91 17.38 2.38
C SER A 13 -3.88 17.28 1.25
N LEU A 14 -3.93 18.22 0.29
CA LEU A 14 -2.89 18.33 -0.75
C LEU A 14 -1.48 18.45 -0.17
N GLN A 15 -1.33 19.07 1.01
CA GLN A 15 -0.04 19.23 1.66
C GLN A 15 0.47 17.91 2.24
N GLU A 16 -0.42 17.10 2.82
CA GLU A 16 -0.07 15.77 3.33
C GLU A 16 0.25 14.81 2.19
N ILE A 17 -0.52 14.82 1.10
CA ILE A 17 -0.23 14.01 -0.10
C ILE A 17 1.15 14.37 -0.66
N ALA A 18 1.44 15.67 -0.82
CA ALA A 18 2.75 16.12 -1.29
C ALA A 18 3.89 15.66 -0.38
N LYS A 19 3.68 15.77 0.95
CA LYS A 19 4.65 15.36 1.95
C LYS A 19 4.90 13.86 1.88
N LEU A 20 3.85 13.03 1.87
CA LEU A 20 3.95 11.57 1.82
C LEU A 20 4.62 11.08 0.54
N LEU A 21 4.27 11.69 -0.60
CA LEU A 21 4.87 11.33 -1.88
C LEU A 21 6.27 11.89 -2.13
N GLY A 22 6.75 12.83 -1.29
CA GLY A 22 8.04 13.47 -1.47
C GLY A 22 8.14 14.33 -2.74
N ILE A 23 7.01 14.84 -3.24
CA ILE A 23 6.94 15.66 -4.45
C ILE A 23 6.47 17.09 -4.13
N THR A 24 6.62 17.99 -5.11
CA THR A 24 6.21 19.38 -4.92
C THR A 24 4.69 19.53 -4.80
N LYS A 25 4.25 20.61 -4.13
CA LYS A 25 2.81 20.99 -4.09
C LYS A 25 2.24 21.19 -5.50
N ALA A 26 2.99 21.78 -6.42
CA ALA A 26 2.52 22.01 -7.80
C ALA A 26 2.26 20.68 -8.53
N SER A 27 3.20 19.73 -8.43
CA SER A 27 3.04 18.38 -8.99
C SER A 27 1.85 17.65 -8.38
N THR A 28 1.69 17.73 -7.06
CA THR A 28 0.57 17.11 -6.34
C THR A 28 -0.76 17.68 -6.79
N THR A 29 -0.88 19.01 -6.88
CA THR A 29 -2.09 19.67 -7.37
C THR A 29 -2.44 19.25 -8.79
N SER A 30 -1.44 19.15 -9.68
CA SER A 30 -1.66 18.70 -11.06
C SER A 30 -2.21 17.27 -11.11
N LEU A 31 -1.56 16.35 -10.38
CA LEU A 31 -1.97 14.94 -10.32
C LEU A 31 -3.37 14.79 -9.72
N VAL A 32 -3.64 15.44 -8.60
CA VAL A 32 -4.96 15.39 -7.95
C VAL A 32 -6.03 16.01 -8.86
N SER A 33 -5.72 17.09 -9.59
CA SER A 33 -6.68 17.68 -10.53
C SER A 33 -7.06 16.72 -11.65
N SER A 34 -6.09 15.96 -12.19
CA SER A 34 -6.39 14.90 -13.17
C SER A 34 -7.32 13.85 -12.57
N LEU A 35 -7.01 13.35 -11.37
CA LEU A 35 -7.82 12.33 -10.70
C LEU A 35 -9.25 12.82 -10.38
N ILE A 36 -9.42 14.12 -10.11
CA ILE A 36 -10.75 14.73 -9.95
C ILE A 36 -11.50 14.74 -11.28
N ASN A 37 -10.83 15.13 -12.37
CA ASN A 37 -11.43 15.15 -13.71
C ASN A 37 -11.84 13.75 -14.16
N ASP A 38 -11.07 12.73 -13.78
CA ASP A 38 -11.34 11.32 -14.05
C ASP A 38 -12.42 10.73 -13.11
N GLY A 39 -12.91 11.52 -12.14
CA GLY A 39 -13.95 11.10 -11.19
C GLY A 39 -13.48 10.11 -10.12
N LEU A 40 -12.17 9.90 -9.98
CA LEU A 40 -11.57 8.91 -9.08
C LEU A 40 -11.40 9.43 -7.64
N VAL A 41 -11.27 10.75 -7.48
CA VAL A 41 -11.17 11.40 -6.16
C VAL A 41 -12.09 12.60 -6.07
N SER A 42 -12.55 12.89 -4.87
CA SER A 42 -13.36 14.07 -4.56
C SER A 42 -12.55 15.10 -3.79
N LYS A 43 -12.96 16.37 -3.88
CA LYS A 43 -12.35 17.49 -3.16
C LYS A 43 -13.41 18.22 -2.37
N ARG A 44 -13.17 18.40 -1.07
CA ARG A 44 -13.94 19.28 -0.18
C ARG A 44 -13.04 20.29 0.52
N ASN A 45 -13.62 21.38 0.98
CA ASN A 45 -12.91 22.30 1.87
C ASN A 45 -12.98 21.77 3.30
N ASN A 46 -11.90 21.93 4.06
CA ASN A 46 -11.92 21.59 5.48
C ASN A 46 -12.93 22.48 6.23
N GLU A 47 -13.64 21.90 7.19
CA GLU A 47 -14.69 22.57 7.95
C GLU A 47 -14.15 23.67 8.87
N ASN A 48 -12.92 23.50 9.37
CA ASN A 48 -12.26 24.44 10.29
C ASN A 48 -11.44 25.53 9.57
N ASP A 49 -10.85 25.21 8.42
CA ASP A 49 -10.12 26.17 7.58
C ASP A 49 -10.40 25.93 6.10
N LYS A 50 -11.24 26.78 5.51
CA LYS A 50 -11.65 26.68 4.09
C LYS A 50 -10.49 26.82 3.10
N ARG A 51 -9.31 27.26 3.54
CA ARG A 51 -8.10 27.32 2.69
C ARG A 51 -7.48 25.93 2.49
N ILE A 52 -7.82 24.97 3.34
CA ILE A 52 -7.33 23.60 3.25
C ILE A 52 -8.30 22.79 2.40
N SER A 53 -7.76 22.20 1.34
CA SER A 53 -8.49 21.24 0.50
C SER A 53 -8.23 19.83 1.01
N ILE A 54 -9.31 19.11 1.32
CA ILE A 54 -9.32 17.70 1.72
C ILE A 54 -9.73 16.87 0.50
N ILE A 55 -8.96 15.80 0.26
CA ILE A 55 -9.11 14.90 -0.87
C ILE A 55 -9.47 13.51 -0.32
N SER A 56 -10.39 12.83 -0.98
CA SER A 56 -10.84 11.48 -0.62
C SER A 56 -11.16 10.66 -1.86
N LEU A 57 -11.19 9.33 -1.75
CA LEU A 57 -11.63 8.45 -2.83
C LEU A 57 -13.13 8.60 -3.10
N THR A 58 -13.50 8.53 -4.37
CA THR A 58 -14.89 8.25 -4.76
C THR A 58 -15.13 6.74 -4.78
N SER A 59 -16.38 6.31 -4.92
CA SER A 59 -16.69 4.90 -5.18
C SER A 59 -16.00 4.38 -6.43
N ILE A 60 -16.02 5.16 -7.52
CA ILE A 60 -15.36 4.82 -8.80
C ILE A 60 -13.85 4.65 -8.60
N GLY A 61 -13.22 5.54 -7.82
CA GLY A 61 -11.81 5.43 -7.49
C GLY A 61 -11.47 4.19 -6.66
N MET A 62 -12.37 3.80 -5.75
CA MET A 62 -12.21 2.60 -4.91
C MET A 62 -12.35 1.32 -5.73
N ASP A 63 -13.31 1.27 -6.65
CA ASP A 63 -13.54 0.13 -7.54
C ASP A 63 -12.33 -0.10 -8.45
N LEU A 64 -11.85 0.96 -9.12
CA LEU A 64 -10.65 0.92 -9.97
C LEU A 64 -9.43 0.44 -9.17
N LEU A 65 -9.25 0.97 -7.96
CA LEU A 65 -8.13 0.60 -7.10
C LEU A 65 -8.19 -0.88 -6.71
N THR A 66 -9.39 -1.39 -6.41
CA THR A 66 -9.59 -2.78 -6.02
C THR A 66 -9.31 -3.73 -7.18
N GLU A 67 -9.79 -3.40 -8.38
CA GLU A 67 -9.49 -4.14 -9.61
C GLU A 67 -7.98 -4.18 -9.87
N THR A 68 -7.32 -3.02 -9.84
CA THR A 68 -5.88 -2.88 -10.07
C THR A 68 -5.06 -3.67 -9.05
N LEU A 69 -5.42 -3.62 -7.77
CA LEU A 69 -4.71 -4.36 -6.71
C LEU A 69 -4.87 -5.87 -6.86
N ASN A 70 -6.06 -6.36 -7.23
CA ASN A 70 -6.28 -7.78 -7.47
C ASN A 70 -5.43 -8.32 -8.62
N GLU A 71 -5.32 -7.56 -9.72
CA GLU A 71 -4.44 -7.92 -10.84
C GLU A 71 -2.97 -8.01 -10.42
N HIS A 72 -2.51 -7.05 -9.61
CA HIS A 72 -1.15 -7.06 -9.06
C HIS A 72 -0.89 -8.25 -8.14
N SER A 73 -1.84 -8.61 -7.26
CA SER A 73 -1.69 -9.77 -6.37
C SER A 73 -1.53 -11.07 -7.17
N VAL A 74 -2.34 -11.28 -8.21
CA VAL A 74 -2.24 -12.44 -9.10
C VAL A 74 -0.91 -12.45 -9.86
N TRP A 75 -0.40 -11.28 -10.25
CA TRP A 75 0.88 -11.17 -10.93
C TRP A 75 2.07 -11.43 -9.99
N ILE A 76 2.02 -10.91 -8.77
CA ILE A 76 3.04 -11.16 -7.73
C ILE A 76 3.06 -12.65 -7.37
N GLU A 77 1.90 -13.28 -7.21
CA GLU A 77 1.80 -14.72 -6.97
C GLU A 77 2.48 -15.52 -8.08
N LYS A 78 2.23 -15.19 -9.36
CA LYS A 78 2.86 -15.87 -10.50
C LYS A 78 4.39 -15.76 -10.52
N ILE A 79 4.94 -14.62 -10.12
CA ILE A 79 6.40 -14.41 -10.08
C ILE A 79 7.02 -15.09 -8.86
N THR A 80 6.30 -15.13 -7.74
CA THR A 80 6.81 -15.68 -6.48
C THR A 80 6.56 -17.18 -6.33
N ASN A 81 5.68 -17.79 -7.13
CA ASN A 81 5.31 -19.21 -7.04
C ASN A 81 6.47 -20.20 -7.25
N ASN A 82 7.55 -19.75 -7.89
CA ASN A 82 8.74 -20.57 -8.16
C ASN A 82 9.92 -20.21 -7.26
N LEU A 83 9.75 -19.27 -6.31
CA LEU A 83 10.81 -18.91 -5.37
C LEU A 83 10.81 -19.91 -4.22
N SER A 84 11.92 -20.62 -4.06
CA SER A 84 12.15 -21.42 -2.84
C SER A 84 12.36 -20.49 -1.64
N ASP A 85 12.23 -21.01 -0.42
CA ASP A 85 12.50 -20.24 0.81
C ASP A 85 13.91 -19.64 0.82
N ASN A 86 14.86 -20.29 0.14
CA ASN A 86 16.23 -19.82 0.00
C ASN A 86 16.32 -18.61 -0.96
N ASP A 87 15.57 -18.62 -2.06
CA ASP A 87 15.50 -17.49 -3.00
C ASP A 87 14.84 -16.28 -2.36
N VAL A 88 13.81 -16.48 -1.54
CA VAL A 88 13.17 -15.41 -0.75
C VAL A 88 14.15 -14.81 0.26
N ALA A 89 14.98 -15.64 0.91
CA ALA A 89 16.00 -15.17 1.84
C ALA A 89 17.09 -14.34 1.15
N ILE A 90 17.53 -14.77 -0.04
CA ILE A 90 18.48 -14.02 -0.87
C ILE A 90 17.87 -12.70 -1.36
N PHE A 91 16.65 -12.74 -1.88
CA PHE A 91 15.91 -11.55 -2.33
C PHE A 91 15.77 -10.53 -1.20
N ARG A 92 15.40 -10.98 0.01
CA ARG A 92 15.32 -10.16 1.22
C ARG A 92 16.68 -9.55 1.59
N LYS A 93 17.76 -10.31 1.47
CA LYS A 93 19.12 -9.84 1.77
C LYS A 93 19.57 -8.74 0.79
N VAL A 94 19.32 -8.95 -0.51
CA VAL A 94 19.67 -7.99 -1.58
C VAL A 94 18.87 -6.69 -1.44
N LEU A 95 17.55 -6.77 -1.20
CA LEU A 95 16.72 -5.58 -0.98
C LEU A 95 17.20 -4.73 0.20
N ARG A 96 17.71 -5.39 1.25
CA ARG A 96 18.11 -4.74 2.50
C ARG A 96 19.50 -4.09 2.45
N GLN A 97 20.44 -4.64 1.69
CA GLN A 97 21.82 -4.16 1.70
C GLN A 97 22.02 -2.87 0.89
N ASP A 98 21.32 -2.71 -0.25
CA ASP A 98 21.64 -1.61 -1.18
C ASP A 98 20.45 -0.71 -1.57
N LEU A 99 19.21 -1.19 -1.48
CA LEU A 99 18.04 -0.47 -2.02
C LEU A 99 17.33 0.39 -0.98
N LEU A 100 17.12 -0.11 0.24
CA LEU A 100 16.41 0.62 1.31
C LEU A 100 17.14 1.90 1.77
N ALA A 101 18.47 1.91 1.78
CA ALA A 101 19.26 3.08 2.17
C ALA A 101 19.21 4.24 1.17
N GLN A 102 18.79 3.97 -0.07
CA GLN A 102 18.65 4.98 -1.13
C GLN A 102 17.21 5.45 -1.32
N LEU A 103 16.25 4.83 -0.63
CA LEU A 103 14.86 5.17 -0.76
C LEU A 103 14.49 6.34 0.15
N PRO A 104 13.65 7.28 -0.32
CA PRO A 104 13.10 8.33 0.53
C PRO A 104 12.42 7.72 1.77
N PRO A 105 12.55 8.32 2.95
CA PRO A 105 12.04 7.77 4.21
C PRO A 105 10.56 7.38 4.16
N ASN A 106 9.77 8.09 3.36
CA ASN A 106 8.35 7.84 3.22
C ASN A 106 8.03 6.55 2.46
N VAL A 107 8.88 6.15 1.50
CA VAL A 107 8.74 4.88 0.79
C VAL A 107 9.11 3.73 1.71
N LEU A 108 10.10 3.95 2.59
CA LEU A 108 10.50 2.99 3.62
C LEU A 108 9.32 2.67 4.56
N ASN A 109 8.69 3.72 5.11
CA ASN A 109 7.54 3.57 6.01
C ASN A 109 6.34 2.89 5.32
N MET A 110 6.10 3.19 4.04
CA MET A 110 5.03 2.56 3.26
C MET A 110 5.32 1.08 2.98
N LEU A 111 6.60 0.72 2.72
CA LEU A 111 7.01 -0.67 2.52
C LEU A 111 6.96 -1.48 3.82
N ASP A 112 7.31 -0.88 4.96
CA ASP A 112 7.28 -1.57 6.25
C ASP A 112 5.85 -1.99 6.61
N ASN A 113 4.85 -1.12 6.34
CA ASN A 113 3.43 -1.47 6.50
C ASN A 113 3.01 -2.59 5.54
N LEU A 114 3.37 -2.49 4.25
CA LEU A 114 3.02 -3.48 3.23
C LEU A 114 3.68 -4.86 3.47
N LEU A 115 4.93 -4.87 3.92
CA LEU A 115 5.66 -6.10 4.25
C LEU A 115 5.17 -6.73 5.55
N ALA A 116 4.73 -5.93 6.54
CA ALA A 116 4.11 -6.45 7.75
C ALA A 116 2.82 -7.21 7.42
N ASP A 117 1.97 -6.65 6.56
CA ASP A 117 0.73 -7.29 6.11
C ASP A 117 1.01 -8.58 5.32
N MET A 118 1.94 -8.54 4.35
CA MET A 118 2.33 -9.71 3.55
C MET A 118 2.94 -10.85 4.38
N LEU A 119 3.64 -10.52 5.47
CA LEU A 119 4.27 -11.50 6.35
C LEU A 119 3.30 -12.03 7.41
N SER A 120 2.33 -11.23 7.86
CA SER A 120 1.28 -11.67 8.80
C SER A 120 0.39 -12.73 8.15
N GLU A 121 -0.07 -12.50 6.91
CA GLU A 121 -0.92 -13.47 6.19
C GLU A 121 -0.23 -14.83 5.96
N LYS A 122 1.09 -14.82 5.77
CA LYS A 122 1.88 -16.05 5.56
C LYS A 122 2.19 -16.79 6.87
N LEU A 123 2.26 -16.08 8.01
CA LEU A 123 2.41 -16.67 9.35
C LEU A 123 1.11 -17.31 9.84
N ASP A 124 -0.04 -16.69 9.57
CA ASP A 124 -1.36 -17.23 9.97
C ASP A 124 -1.75 -18.47 9.14
N SER A 125 -1.45 -18.50 7.84
CA SER A 125 -1.68 -19.69 7.00
C SER A 125 -0.81 -20.90 7.37
N HIS A 126 0.38 -20.69 7.94
CA HIS A 126 1.23 -21.80 8.43
C HIS A 126 0.90 -22.23 9.87
N ALA A 127 0.33 -21.35 10.70
CA ALA A 127 -0.08 -21.68 12.05
C ALA A 127 -1.32 -22.60 12.12
N LEU A 128 -2.15 -22.65 11.06
CA LEU A 128 -3.32 -23.54 10.99
C LEU A 128 -3.04 -24.98 10.54
N GLN A 129 -1.80 -25.35 10.18
CA GLN A 129 -1.46 -26.73 9.77
C GLN A 129 -0.80 -27.59 10.86
N CYS A 130 -0.50 -27.03 12.04
CA CYS A 130 -0.01 -27.79 13.19
C CYS A 130 -1.04 -27.76 14.32
N GLY A 131 -2.19 -28.41 14.10
CA GLY A 131 -3.28 -28.46 15.07
C GLY A 131 -4.11 -29.74 15.02
N ASP A 132 -3.54 -30.87 14.60
CA ASP A 132 -4.20 -32.18 14.72
C ASP A 132 -3.17 -33.29 14.94
N ILE A 133 -2.66 -33.40 16.16
CA ILE A 133 -2.35 -34.71 16.76
C ILE A 133 -2.75 -34.64 18.23
N SER A 134 -3.99 -35.04 18.51
CA SER A 134 -4.30 -35.64 19.82
C SER A 134 -3.61 -37.01 19.89
N PRO A 135 -3.02 -37.36 21.04
CA PRO A 135 -3.29 -38.69 21.55
C PRO A 135 -3.71 -38.68 23.02
N ASP A 136 -4.89 -39.25 23.25
CA ASP A 136 -5.23 -40.22 24.29
C ASP A 136 -5.04 -39.84 25.76
N PHE A 137 -6.17 -39.53 26.39
CA PHE A 137 -6.44 -39.93 27.77
C PHE A 137 -7.01 -41.36 27.76
N CYS A 138 -6.18 -42.34 28.13
CA CYS A 138 -6.56 -43.47 28.98
C CYS A 138 -5.31 -44.22 29.46
#